data_AF-A0A2I0P2A6-F1
#
_entry.id   AF-A0A2I0P2A6-F1
#
_cell.length_a   1.000
_cell.length_b   1.000
_cell.length_c   1.000
_cell.angle_alpha   90.00
_cell.angle_beta   90.00
_cell.angle_gamma   90.00
#
_symmetry.space_group_name_H-M   'P 1'
#
loop_
_entity.id
_entity.type
_entity.pdbx_description
1 polymer ?
#
loop_
_entity_poly.entity_id
_entity_poly.type
_entity_poly.pdbx_seq_one_letter_code
_entity_poly.pdbx_strand_id
1 'polypeptide(L)' 'MTEIKTITQIRNEGFAAIVKALGPGDAIRYVNSFDQGTGDYTAEKYSSFDEDFDTVVTRFKKKNEQM' A
#
# COMPACT_ATOMS: atom_id res chain seq x y z
N MET A 1 -30.30 -10.68 -3.39
CA MET A 1 -29.15 -9.75 -3.47
C MET A 1 -28.11 -10.23 -2.48
N THR A 2 -26.89 -10.49 -2.93
CA THR A 2 -25.78 -10.83 -2.01
C THR A 2 -25.45 -9.58 -1.21
N GLU A 3 -25.54 -9.64 0.11
CA GLU A 3 -25.11 -8.52 0.96
C GLU A 3 -23.63 -8.24 0.71
N ILE A 4 -23.30 -6.98 0.39
CA ILE A 4 -21.91 -6.55 0.23
C ILE A 4 -21.31 -6.41 1.62
N LYS A 5 -20.32 -7.25 1.91
CA LYS A 5 -19.59 -7.21 3.17
C LYS A 5 -18.76 -5.93 3.26
N THR A 6 -18.76 -5.32 4.44
CA THR A 6 -17.83 -4.26 4.80
C THR A 6 -16.39 -4.78 4.80
N ILE A 7 -15.43 -3.86 4.65
CA ILE A 7 -14.00 -4.19 4.74
C ILE A 7 -13.67 -4.88 6.07
N THR A 8 -14.28 -4.47 7.17
CA THR A 8 -14.11 -5.08 8.50
C THR A 8 -14.59 -6.53 8.52
N GLN A 9 -15.76 -6.81 7.94
CA GLN A 9 -16.28 -8.19 7.84
C GLN A 9 -15.34 -9.08 7.03
N ILE A 10 -14.83 -8.59 5.89
CA ILE A 10 -13.86 -9.32 5.06
C ILE A 10 -12.57 -9.60 5.85
N ARG A 11 -12.04 -8.63 6.60
CA ARG A 11 -10.84 -8.83 7.43
C ARG A 11 -11.07 -9.86 8.53
N ASN A 12 -12.20 -9.80 9.22
CA ASN A 12 -12.53 -10.73 10.30
C ASN A 12 -12.64 -12.16 9.77
N GLU A 13 -13.30 -12.34 8.63
CA GLU A 13 -13.41 -13.65 7.98
C GLU A 13 -12.07 -14.18 7.49
N GLY A 14 -11.24 -13.31 6.88
CA GLY A 14 -9.90 -13.68 6.44
C GLY A 14 -9.00 -14.10 7.62
N PHE A 15 -9.00 -13.32 8.70
CA PHE A 15 -8.24 -13.67 9.90
C PHE A 15 -8.72 -14.97 10.54
N ALA A 16 -10.03 -15.18 10.64
CA ALA A 16 -10.60 -16.42 11.16
C ALA A 16 -10.21 -17.64 10.31
N ALA A 17 -10.16 -17.51 8.99
CA ALA A 17 -9.70 -18.57 8.09
C ALA A 17 -8.22 -18.93 8.31
N ILE A 18 -7.36 -17.93 8.50
CA ILE A 18 -5.93 -18.12 8.80
C ILE A 18 -5.76 -18.82 10.15
N VAL A 19 -6.45 -18.36 11.20
CA VAL A 19 -6.41 -18.98 12.53
C VAL A 19 -6.89 -20.43 12.48
N LYS A 20 -7.94 -20.72 11.70
CA LYS A 20 -8.43 -22.09 11.53
C LYS A 20 -7.40 -23.00 10.86
N ALA A 21 -6.63 -22.49 9.91
CA ALA A 21 -5.66 -23.27 9.14
C ALA A 21 -4.34 -23.48 9.91
N LEU A 22 -3.87 -22.47 10.64
CA LEU A 22 -2.53 -22.44 11.23
C LEU A 22 -2.53 -22.55 12.76
N GLY A 23 -3.68 -22.37 13.41
CA GLY A 23 -3.74 -22.09 14.84
C GLY A 23 -3.34 -20.65 15.16
N PRO A 24 -3.68 -20.16 16.37
CA PRO A 24 -3.55 -18.75 16.72
C PRO A 24 -2.10 -18.26 16.74
N GLY A 25 -1.15 -19.08 17.21
CA GLY A 25 0.26 -18.70 17.29
C GLY A 25 0.89 -18.46 15.91
N ASP A 26 0.75 -19.43 15.02
CA ASP A 26 1.31 -19.34 13.68
C ASP A 26 0.54 -18.38 12.78
N ALA A 27 -0.77 -18.16 13.02
CA ALA A 27 -1.54 -17.11 12.35
C ALA A 27 -0.99 -15.71 12.65
N ILE A 28 -0.63 -15.42 13.92
CA ILE A 28 -0.02 -14.14 14.29
C ILE A 28 1.35 -13.98 13.62
N ARG A 29 2.19 -15.02 13.65
CA ARG A 29 3.50 -15.00 12.98
C ARG A 29 3.37 -14.81 11.48
N TYR A 30 2.39 -15.44 10.85
CA TYR A 30 2.09 -15.29 9.43
C TYR A 30 1.69 -13.86 9.08
N VAL A 31 0.76 -13.25 9.84
CA VAL A 31 0.36 -11.85 9.62
C VAL A 31 1.55 -10.91 9.81
N ASN A 32 2.37 -11.13 10.84
CA ASN A 32 3.57 -10.34 11.11
C ASN A 32 4.71 -10.57 10.10
N SER A 33 4.67 -11.66 9.33
CA SER A 33 5.66 -11.95 8.28
C SER A 33 5.46 -11.11 7.02
N PHE A 34 4.26 -10.55 6.84
CA PHE A 34 4.07 -9.49 5.87
C PHE A 34 4.79 -8.26 6.40
N ASP A 35 6.00 -8.05 5.90
CA ASP A 35 6.83 -6.92 6.25
C ASP A 35 5.99 -5.64 6.12
N GLN A 36 5.95 -4.81 7.17
CA GLN A 36 5.48 -3.45 6.99
C GLN A 36 6.52 -2.82 6.08
N GLY A 37 6.17 -2.62 4.80
CA GLY A 37 7.07 -2.04 3.82
C GLY A 37 7.84 -0.89 4.44
N THR A 38 9.17 -0.92 4.33
CA THR A 38 10.02 0.12 4.87
C THR A 38 9.75 1.41 4.10
N GLY A 39 8.96 2.29 4.68
CA GLY A 39 8.58 3.55 4.06
C GLY A 39 7.63 4.31 4.96
N ASP A 40 7.94 5.57 5.22
CA ASP A 40 6.99 6.46 5.87
C ASP A 40 6.17 7.10 4.77
N TYR A 41 5.16 6.38 4.26
CA TYR A 41 4.30 6.87 3.18
C TYR A 41 3.69 8.24 3.51
N THR A 42 3.46 8.53 4.80
CA THR A 42 2.95 9.83 5.23
C THR A 42 4.03 10.90 5.04
N ALA A 43 5.24 10.67 5.54
CA ALA A 43 6.36 11.60 5.35
C ALA A 43 6.77 11.73 3.88
N GLU A 44 6.81 10.65 3.11
CA GLU A 44 7.19 10.65 1.69
C GLU A 44 6.16 11.35 0.81
N LYS A 45 4.87 11.23 1.13
CA LYS A 45 3.79 11.88 0.37
C LYS A 45 3.76 13.40 0.57
N TYR A 46 4.08 13.86 1.79
CA TYR A 46 4.08 15.27 2.15
C TYR A 46 5.49 15.89 2.16
N SER A 47 6.53 15.09 1.89
CA SER A 47 7.86 15.56 1.55
C SER A 47 7.74 16.34 0.24
N SER A 48 7.77 17.66 0.37
CA SER A 48 7.62 18.62 -0.73
C SER A 48 8.42 18.19 -1.96
N PHE A 49 7.71 17.93 -3.06
CA PHE A 49 8.33 17.99 -4.37
C PHE A 49 8.55 19.50 -4.64
N ASP A 50 9.74 20.00 -4.31
CA ASP A 50 10.10 21.43 -4.46
C ASP A 50 10.13 21.91 -5.93
N GLU A 51 9.88 21.01 -6.88
CA GLU A 51 9.82 21.32 -8.29
C GLU A 51 8.43 21.78 -8.71
N ASP A 52 8.37 23.03 -9.14
CA ASP A 52 7.21 23.58 -9.82
C ASP A 52 6.83 22.74 -11.06
N PHE A 53 5.53 22.53 -11.25
CA PHE A 53 5.00 21.68 -12.31
C PHE A 53 5.49 22.09 -13.71
N ASP A 54 5.65 23.39 -13.96
CA ASP A 54 6.11 23.91 -15.25
C ASP A 54 7.58 23.55 -15.51
N THR A 55 8.39 23.50 -14.45
CA THR A 55 9.78 23.04 -14.50
C THR A 55 9.87 21.56 -14.89
N VAL A 56 8.99 20.73 -14.31
CA VAL A 56 8.89 19.30 -14.63
C VAL A 56 8.50 19.10 -16.09
N VAL A 57 7.44 19.77 -16.55
CA VAL A 57 6.95 19.67 -17.93
C VAL A 57 8.01 20.13 -18.95
N THR A 58 8.72 21.22 -18.65
CA THR A 58 9.78 21.74 -19.52
C THR A 58 10.95 20.77 -19.66
N ARG A 59 11.33 20.06 -18.59
CA ARG A 59 12.36 19.01 -18.65
C ARG A 59 11.95 17.85 -19.55
N PHE A 60 10.73 17.36 -19.40
CA PHE A 60 10.24 16.24 -20.22
C PHE A 60 10.17 16.61 -21.70
N LYS A 61 9.73 17.82 -22.05
CA LYS A 61 9.73 18.32 -23.43
C LYS A 61 11.16 18.38 -24.01
N LYS A 62 12.10 19.00 -23.29
CA LYS A 62 13.52 19.08 -23.72
C LYS A 62 14.20 17.72 -23.89
N LYS A 63 13.81 16.72 -23.09
CA LYS A 63 14.35 15.36 -23.20
C LYS A 63 13.84 14.65 -24.46
N ASN A 64 12.58 14.87 -24.82
CA ASN A 64 11.98 14.28 -26.02
C ASN A 64 12.44 14.96 -27.32
N GLU A 65 12.91 16.21 -27.26
CA GLU A 65 13.48 16.93 -28.42
C GLU A 65 14.96 16.58 -28.69
N GLN A 66 15.64 15.94 -27.72
CA GLN A 66 17.05 15.51 -27.84
C GLN A 66 17.19 14.01 -28.16
N MET A 67 16.07 13.30 -28.31
CA MET A 67 15.99 11.95 -28.88
C MET A 67 15.52 12.03 -30.33
#